data_AF-A0A843K1W1-F1
#
_entry.id   AF-A0A843K1W1-F1
#
_cell.length_a   1.000
_cell.length_b   1.000
_cell.length_c   1.000
_cell.angle_alpha   90.00
_cell.angle_beta   90.00
_cell.angle_gamma   90.00
#
_symmetry.space_group_name_H-M   'P 1'
#
loop_
_entity.id
_entity.type
_entity.pdbx_description
1 polymer ?
#
loop_
_entity_poly.entity_id
_entity_poly.type
_entity_poly.pdbx_seq_one_letter_code
_entity_poly.pdbx_strand_id
1 'polypeptide(L)'
;MEFNILICGVGGQGTILASYILGNAALKEGYKVRLGEVHGMAQRGGSVVSHVRMGDEVYGSVIPQGKANIIMAFEPLEGLRNISYLKKDGVTILNTEKINPISVSLGECDYPSIEEIIS
;
A
#
# COMPACT_ATOMS: atom_id res chain seq x y z
N MET A 1 6.73 -19.72 -6.55
CA MET A 1 6.98 -18.81 -5.40
C MET A 1 6.09 -17.58 -5.56
N GLU A 2 5.56 -17.00 -4.47
CA GLU A 2 4.68 -15.82 -4.51
C GLU A 2 5.38 -14.60 -3.92
N PHE A 3 5.22 -13.44 -4.56
CA PHE A 3 5.72 -12.15 -4.13
C PHE A 3 4.56 -11.14 -4.05
N ASN A 4 4.43 -10.50 -2.89
CA ASN A 4 3.31 -9.66 -2.52
C ASN A 4 3.77 -8.23 -2.24
N ILE A 5 3.16 -7.28 -2.94
CA ILE A 5 3.38 -5.86 -2.74
C ILE A 5 2.04 -5.23 -2.38
N LEU A 6 1.97 -4.63 -1.20
CA LEU A 6 0.84 -3.78 -0.82
C LEU A 6 1.22 -2.33 -1.11
N ILE A 7 0.40 -1.63 -1.87
CA ILE A 7 0.59 -0.22 -2.20
C ILE A 7 -0.50 0.56 -1.48
N CYS A 8 -0.11 1.54 -0.68
CA CYS A 8 -1.05 2.37 0.07
C CYS A 8 -0.72 3.86 -0.06
N GLY A 9 -1.73 4.70 0.12
CA GLY A 9 -1.59 6.14 0.06
C GLY A 9 -2.95 6.83 0.06
N VAL A 10 -2.95 8.10 -0.31
CA VAL A 10 -4.15 8.93 -0.37
C VAL A 10 -4.61 9.11 -1.82
N GLY A 11 -5.92 9.20 -2.03
CA GLY A 11 -6.53 9.40 -3.34
C GLY A 11 -5.93 10.61 -4.09
N GLY A 12 -5.43 10.37 -5.30
CA GLY A 12 -4.76 11.36 -6.15
C GLY A 12 -3.26 11.15 -6.33
N GLN A 13 -2.62 10.28 -5.54
CA GLN A 13 -1.16 10.02 -5.62
C GLN A 13 -0.74 9.02 -6.71
N GLY A 14 -1.68 8.42 -7.43
CA GLY A 14 -1.38 7.44 -8.48
C GLY A 14 -1.08 6.02 -7.98
N THR A 15 -1.47 5.66 -6.75
CA THR A 15 -1.29 4.31 -6.16
C THR A 15 -1.87 3.20 -7.04
N ILE A 16 -3.08 3.42 -7.58
CA ILE A 16 -3.74 2.49 -8.50
C ILE A 16 -2.90 2.31 -9.78
N LEU A 17 -2.47 3.41 -10.39
CA LEU A 17 -1.64 3.39 -11.61
C LEU A 17 -0.32 2.64 -11.36
N ALA A 18 0.33 2.87 -10.22
CA ALA A 18 1.54 2.16 -9.83
C ALA A 18 1.29 0.64 -9.74
N SER A 19 0.17 0.23 -9.17
CA SER A 19 -0.22 -1.19 -9.10
C SER A 19 -0.42 -1.82 -10.49
N TYR A 20 -1.05 -1.10 -11.42
CA TYR A 20 -1.21 -1.54 -12.81
C TYR A 20 0.13 -1.63 -13.54
N ILE A 21 1.01 -0.64 -13.39
CA ILE A 21 2.33 -0.64 -14.03
C ILE A 21 3.14 -1.85 -13.55
N LEU A 22 3.21 -2.08 -12.24
CA LEU A 22 3.92 -3.21 -11.64
C LEU A 22 3.33 -4.56 -12.08
N GLY A 23 2.00 -4.70 -12.04
CA GLY A 23 1.33 -5.92 -12.49
C GLY A 23 1.59 -6.21 -13.97
N ASN A 24 1.50 -5.21 -14.84
CA ASN A 24 1.78 -5.37 -16.27
C ASN A 24 3.25 -5.69 -16.54
N ALA A 25 4.19 -5.11 -15.79
CA ALA A 25 5.60 -5.46 -15.89
C ALA A 25 5.82 -6.93 -15.52
N ALA A 26 5.27 -7.40 -14.39
CA ALA A 26 5.37 -8.79 -13.98
C ALA A 26 4.73 -9.78 -14.97
N LEU A 27 3.59 -9.41 -15.58
CA LEU A 27 2.97 -10.21 -16.66
C LEU A 27 3.89 -10.33 -17.88
N LYS A 28 4.59 -9.24 -18.27
CA LYS A 28 5.54 -9.26 -19.40
C LYS A 28 6.75 -10.14 -19.14
N GLU A 29 7.17 -10.27 -17.89
CA GLU A 29 8.23 -11.19 -17.46
C GLU A 29 7.76 -12.65 -17.28
N GLY A 30 6.48 -12.94 -17.57
CA GLY A 30 5.94 -14.30 -17.56
C GLY A 30 5.35 -14.77 -16.23
N TYR A 31 5.26 -13.90 -15.21
CA TYR A 31 4.60 -14.22 -13.95
C TYR A 31 3.08 -14.17 -14.06
N LYS A 32 2.39 -15.00 -13.28
CA LYS A 32 0.95 -14.82 -13.02
C LYS A 32 0.76 -13.67 -12.05
N VAL A 33 -0.25 -12.84 -12.29
CA VAL A 33 -0.53 -11.67 -11.46
C VAL A 33 -2.00 -11.65 -11.03
N ARG A 34 -2.24 -11.28 -9.78
CA ARG A 34 -3.55 -10.94 -9.24
C ARG A 34 -3.48 -9.54 -8.64
N LEU A 35 -4.36 -8.67 -9.13
CA LEU A 35 -4.56 -7.34 -8.57
C LEU A 35 -5.84 -7.35 -7.74
N GLY A 36 -5.79 -6.79 -6.54
CA GLY A 36 -6.93 -6.60 -5.67
C GLY A 36 -7.00 -5.16 -5.20
N GLU A 37 -8.08 -4.47 -5.49
CA GLU A 37 -8.27 -3.08 -5.08
C GLU A 37 -9.34 -3.03 -4.00
N VAL A 38 -8.98 -2.50 -2.82
CA VAL A 38 -9.97 -2.15 -1.80
C VAL A 38 -10.20 -0.66 -1.92
N HIS A 39 -11.20 -0.29 -2.72
CA HIS A 39 -11.67 1.08 -2.80
C HIS A 39 -12.42 1.43 -1.51
N GLY A 40 -11.71 1.89 -0.48
CA GLY A 40 -12.35 2.65 0.58
C GLY A 40 -12.78 4.00 0.00
N MET A 41 -14.03 4.11 -0.49
CA MET A 41 -14.66 5.33 -1.02
C MET A 41 -13.65 6.42 -1.45
N ALA A 42 -12.81 6.13 -2.45
CA ALA A 42 -11.67 6.95 -2.82
C ALA A 42 -12.11 8.29 -3.47
N GLN A 43 -12.70 9.17 -2.66
CA GLN A 43 -12.79 10.59 -2.88
C GLN A 43 -11.42 11.21 -2.53
N ARG A 44 -11.15 12.43 -3.02
CA ARG A 44 -9.89 13.12 -2.67
C ARG A 44 -9.71 13.14 -1.15
N GLY A 45 -8.54 12.76 -0.68
CA GLY A 45 -8.26 12.68 0.76
C GLY A 45 -8.58 11.34 1.44
N GLY A 46 -9.18 10.38 0.73
CA GLY A 46 -9.44 9.03 1.25
C GLY A 46 -8.24 8.09 1.16
N SER A 47 -8.18 7.13 2.07
CA SER A 47 -7.20 6.01 2.04
C SER A 47 -7.45 5.11 0.83
N VAL A 48 -6.36 4.75 0.14
CA VAL A 48 -6.37 3.85 -1.01
C VAL A 48 -5.37 2.73 -0.75
N VAL A 49 -5.81 1.48 -0.94
CA VAL A 49 -4.97 0.29 -0.80
C VAL A 49 -5.13 -0.60 -2.05
N SER A 50 -3.99 -0.96 -2.64
CA SER A 50 -3.90 -1.86 -3.78
C SER A 50 -2.99 -3.04 -3.45
N HIS A 51 -3.48 -4.24 -3.74
CA HIS A 51 -2.76 -5.50 -3.56
C HIS A 51 -2.22 -5.96 -4.91
N VAL A 52 -0.91 -6.17 -4.99
CA VAL A 52 -0.24 -6.76 -6.15
C VAL A 52 0.39 -8.08 -5.72
N ARG A 53 -0.14 -9.19 -6.24
CA ARG A 53 0.38 -10.53 -5.97
C ARG A 53 0.89 -11.14 -7.26
N MET A 54 2.15 -11.56 -7.30
CA MET A 54 2.80 -12.08 -8.50
C MET A 54 3.65 -13.33 -8.22
N GLY A 55 3.78 -14.22 -9.20
CA GLY A 55 4.56 -15.46 -9.05
C GLY A 55 4.18 -16.56 -10.05
N ASP A 56 4.72 -17.77 -9.85
CA ASP A 56 4.42 -18.92 -10.72
C ASP A 56 2.93 -19.35 -10.61
N GLU A 57 2.42 -19.36 -9.38
CA GLU A 57 1.03 -19.66 -9.05
C GLU A 57 0.55 -18.68 -7.98
N VAL A 58 -0.54 -17.96 -8.26
CA VAL A 58 -1.10 -16.94 -7.36
C VAL A 58 -2.62 -17.08 -7.31
N TYR A 59 -3.14 -17.27 -6.10
CA TYR A 59 -4.56 -17.48 -5.84
C TYR A 59 -5.15 -16.37 -4.96
N GLY A 60 -6.28 -15.83 -5.39
CA GLY A 60 -6.93 -14.68 -4.73
C GLY A 60 -6.22 -13.36 -5.01
N SER A 61 -6.93 -12.26 -4.82
CA SER A 61 -6.45 -10.90 -5.11
C SER A 61 -6.00 -10.12 -3.88
N VAL A 62 -6.42 -10.53 -2.68
CA VAL A 62 -6.08 -9.86 -1.42
C VAL A 62 -4.86 -10.53 -0.80
N ILE A 63 -3.90 -9.73 -0.33
CA ILE A 63 -2.74 -10.21 0.41
C ILE A 63 -3.19 -10.57 1.84
N PRO A 64 -2.91 -11.77 2.37
CA PRO A 64 -3.19 -12.06 3.78
C PRO A 64 -2.31 -11.22 4.73
N GLN A 65 -2.78 -10.98 5.95
CA GLN A 65 -1.95 -10.30 6.97
C GLN A 65 -0.64 -11.05 7.23
N GLY A 66 0.43 -10.30 7.47
CA GLY A 66 1.78 -10.85 7.65
C GLY A 66 2.40 -11.52 6.41
N LYS A 67 1.87 -11.28 5.20
CA LYS A 67 2.34 -11.91 3.94
C LYS A 67 2.83 -10.94 2.87
N ALA A 68 2.75 -9.62 3.08
CA ALA A 68 3.34 -8.66 2.16
C ALA A 68 4.87 -8.70 2.26
N ASN A 69 5.54 -8.90 1.13
CA ASN A 69 6.98 -8.79 1.02
C ASN A 69 7.42 -7.32 1.08
N ILE A 70 6.64 -6.47 0.42
CA ILE A 70 6.85 -5.03 0.39
C ILE A 70 5.56 -4.29 0.73
N ILE A 71 5.67 -3.25 1.55
CA ILE A 71 4.68 -2.17 1.60
C ILE A 71 5.28 -0.96 0.90
N MET A 72 4.61 -0.46 -0.14
CA MET A 72 4.96 0.78 -0.83
C MET A 72 3.95 1.86 -0.43
N ALA A 73 4.34 2.69 0.54
CA ALA A 73 3.50 3.69 1.13
C ALA A 73 3.82 5.07 0.54
N PHE A 74 2.84 5.66 -0.16
CA PHE A 74 2.93 7.00 -0.75
C PHE A 74 2.63 8.10 0.27
N GLU A 75 2.19 7.73 1.48
CA GLU A 75 1.87 8.62 2.58
C GLU A 75 2.18 7.90 3.92
N PRO A 76 2.82 8.56 4.92
CA PRO A 76 3.31 7.90 6.13
C PRO A 76 2.25 7.19 6.99
N LEU A 77 1.12 7.85 7.27
CA LEU A 77 0.04 7.27 8.06
C LEU A 77 -0.58 6.07 7.36
N GLU A 78 -0.66 6.10 6.03
CA GLU A 78 -1.17 4.96 5.26
C GLU A 78 -0.21 3.77 5.29
N GLY A 79 1.10 4.01 5.38
CA GLY A 79 2.10 2.98 5.69
C GLY A 79 1.85 2.35 7.07
N LEU A 80 1.73 3.19 8.10
CA LEU A 80 1.47 2.74 9.48
C LEU A 80 0.14 1.97 9.59
N ARG A 81 -0.94 2.46 8.98
CA ARG A 81 -2.26 1.82 8.98
C ARG A 81 -2.23 0.40 8.43
N ASN A 82 -1.38 0.15 7.45
CA ASN A 82 -1.31 -1.13 6.74
C ASN A 82 -0.13 -2.02 7.19
N ILE A 83 0.60 -1.65 8.23
CA ILE A 83 1.81 -2.36 8.67
C ILE A 83 1.56 -3.83 9.05
N SER A 84 0.34 -4.16 9.49
CA SER A 84 -0.07 -5.54 9.83
C SER A 84 -0.03 -6.51 8.66
N TYR A 85 0.01 -6.02 7.41
CA TYR A 85 0.22 -6.86 6.24
C TYR A 85 1.68 -7.26 6.02
N LEU A 86 2.64 -6.50 6.55
CA LEU A 86 4.07 -6.76 6.34
C LEU A 86 4.48 -8.07 7.02
N LYS A 87 5.19 -8.93 6.28
CA LYS A 87 5.83 -10.11 6.88
C LYS A 87 6.99 -9.69 7.80
N LYS A 88 7.41 -10.57 8.72
CA LYS A 88 8.46 -10.29 9.72
C LYS A 88 9.80 -9.81 9.11
N ASP A 89 10.14 -10.30 7.93
CA ASP A 89 11.35 -9.96 7.16
C ASP A 89 11.01 -9.15 5.89
N GLY A 90 9.87 -8.44 5.89
CA GLY A 90 9.43 -7.58 4.81
C GLY A 90 10.12 -6.22 4.84
N VAL A 91 9.96 -5.47 3.75
CA VAL A 91 10.50 -4.11 3.62
C VAL A 91 9.36 -3.12 3.39
N THR A 92 9.38 -2.01 4.12
CA THR A 92 8.51 -0.87 3.82
C THR A 92 9.30 0.21 3.11
N ILE A 93 8.80 0.67 1.97
CA ILE A 93 9.28 1.86 1.25
C ILE A 93 8.25 2.96 1.53
N LEU A 94 8.68 4.00 2.23
CA LEU A 94 7.81 5.05 2.75
C LEU A 94 8.17 6.40 2.11
N ASN A 95 7.19 7.09 1.52
CA ASN A 95 7.31 8.52 1.23
C ASN A 95 7.05 9.31 2.52
N THR A 96 7.94 10.23 2.88
CA THR A 96 7.83 11.05 4.10
C THR A 96 6.95 12.29 3.93
N GLU A 97 6.40 12.53 2.74
CA GLU A 97 5.45 13.62 2.49
C GLU A 97 4.10 13.35 3.19
N LYS A 98 3.68 14.27 4.05
CA LYS A 98 2.46 14.15 4.86
C LYS A 98 1.25 14.71 4.12
N ILE A 99 0.12 14.01 4.20
CA ILE A 99 -1.18 14.55 3.79
C ILE A 99 -2.11 14.48 4.99
N ASN A 100 -2.47 15.64 5.52
CA ASN A 100 -3.32 15.70 6.71
C ASN A 100 -4.71 15.13 6.40
N PRO A 101 -5.18 14.11 7.14
CA PRO A 101 -6.58 13.72 7.08
C PRO A 101 -7.47 14.84 7.65
N ILE A 102 -8.77 14.73 7.42
CA ILE A 102 -9.74 15.75 7.84
C ILE A 102 -9.66 16.01 9.34
N SER A 103 -9.55 14.97 10.17
CA SER A 103 -9.45 15.09 11.63
C SER A 103 -8.24 15.92 12.09
N VAL A 104 -7.09 15.77 11.42
CA VAL A 104 -5.89 16.59 11.69
C VAL A 104 -6.11 18.03 11.21
N SER A 105 -6.72 18.20 10.04
CA SER A 105 -7.00 19.54 9.49
C SER A 105 -8.01 20.34 10.31
N LEU A 106 -8.95 19.65 10.99
CA LEU A 106 -9.92 20.24 11.91
C LEU A 106 -9.35 20.46 13.33
N GLY A 107 -8.13 20.01 13.61
CA GLY A 107 -7.51 20.11 14.93
C GLY A 107 -8.07 19.12 15.97
N GLU A 108 -8.77 18.06 15.53
CA GLU A 108 -9.34 17.04 16.41
C GLU A 108 -8.30 16.00 16.86
N CYS A 109 -7.23 15.83 16.08
CA CYS A 109 -6.13 14.89 16.34
C CYS A 109 -4.80 15.46 15.83
N ASP A 110 -3.69 14.98 16.40
CA ASP A 110 -2.35 15.30 15.91
C ASP A 110 -1.87 14.26 14.89
N TYR A 111 -1.13 14.73 13.88
CA TYR A 111 -0.42 13.85 12.96
C TYR A 111 0.91 13.42 13.64
N PRO A 112 1.18 12.12 13.81
CA PRO A 112 2.41 11.65 14.48
C PRO A 112 3.69 12.10 13.77
N SER A 113 4.78 12.24 14.52
CA SER A 113 6.08 12.54 13.93
C SER A 113 6.53 11.43 12.99
N ILE A 114 7.41 11.74 12.03
CA ILE A 114 7.92 10.70 11.11
C ILE A 114 8.76 9.70 11.91
N GLU A 115 9.49 10.19 12.91
CA GLU A 115 10.29 9.40 13.84
C GLU A 115 9.45 8.35 14.59
N GLU A 116 8.27 8.72 15.08
CA GLU A 116 7.32 7.79 15.72
C GLU A 116 6.74 6.76 14.74
N ILE A 117 6.61 7.11 13.45
CA ILE A 117 6.09 6.19 12.43
C ILE A 117 7.15 5.15 12.03
N ILE A 118 8.43 5.54 11.99
CA ILE A 118 9.52 4.68 11.52
C ILE A 118 10.24 3.90 12.62
N SER A 119 9.93 4.17 13.90
CA SER A 119 10.48 3.47 15.07
C SER A 119 9.85 2.09 15.27
#